data_AF-A0A3B9F5U2-F1
#
_entry.id   AF-A0A3B9F5U2-F1
#
_cell.length_a   1.000
_cell.length_b   1.000
_cell.length_c   1.000
_cell.angle_alpha   90.00
_cell.angle_beta   90.00
_cell.angle_gamma   90.00
#
_symmetry.space_group_name_H-M   'P 1'
#
loop_
_entity.id
_entity.type
_entity.pdbx_description
1 polymer ?
#
loop_
_entity_poly.entity_id
_entity_poly.type
_entity_poly.pdbx_seq_one_letter_code
_entity_poly.pdbx_strand_id
1 'polypeptide(L)' 'EIEDEEELEPEELQLLAKFYYEDQEYTIYTPIDPLLFFAQKHISGMMKLLSPEEFRKLQPLLEEHLFNETD' A
#
# COMPACT_ATOMS: atom_id res chain seq x y z
N GLU A 1 15.54 0.27 7.78
CA GLU A 1 16.07 -1.06 7.44
C GLU A 1 15.20 -1.66 6.34
N ILE A 2 15.64 -2.71 5.65
CA ILE A 2 14.68 -3.63 5.01
C ILE A 2 14.18 -4.44 6.21
N GLU A 3 13.02 -4.09 6.74
CA GLU A 3 12.36 -4.89 7.78
C GLU A 3 12.32 -6.33 7.28
N ASP A 4 12.85 -7.26 8.08
CA ASP A 4 12.70 -8.68 7.84
C ASP A 4 11.21 -8.93 7.56
N GLU A 5 10.89 -9.59 6.43
CA GLU A 5 9.53 -10.02 6.12
C GLU A 5 9.09 -10.96 7.24
N GLU A 6 8.49 -10.42 8.31
CA GLU A 6 7.77 -11.21 9.30
C GLU A 6 6.74 -12.03 8.50
N GLU A 7 6.83 -13.36 8.59
CA GLU A 7 5.85 -14.25 7.97
C GLU A 7 4.49 -13.91 8.58
N LEU A 8 3.66 -13.20 7.81
CA LEU A 8 2.31 -12.82 8.23
C LEU A 8 1.48 -14.07 8.48
N GLU A 9 0.78 -14.10 9.60
CA GLU A 9 -0.12 -15.21 9.91
C GLU A 9 -1.30 -15.19 8.94
N PRO A 10 -1.93 -16.34 8.63
CA PRO A 10 -3.07 -16.39 7.72
C PRO A 10 -4.23 -15.47 8.12
N GLU A 11 -4.37 -15.22 9.42
CA GLU A 11 -5.37 -14.34 10.02
C GLU A 11 -5.10 -12.85 9.77
N GLU A 12 -3.89 -12.50 9.31
CA GLU A 12 -3.46 -11.14 8.96
C GLU A 12 -3.54 -10.88 7.45
N LEU A 13 -4.08 -11.83 6.68
CA LEU A 13 -4.16 -11.75 5.22
C LEU A 13 -5.62 -11.65 4.73
N GLN A 14 -5.87 -10.67 3.86
CA GLN A 14 -7.13 -10.49 3.14
C GLN A 14 -7.02 -11.05 1.72
N LEU A 15 -7.98 -11.89 1.32
CA LEU A 15 -8.12 -12.40 -0.05
C LEU A 15 -8.48 -11.27 -1.03
N LEU A 16 -7.69 -11.09 -2.10
CA LEU A 16 -7.99 -10.16 -3.18
C LEU A 16 -8.59 -10.83 -4.42
N ALA A 17 -8.00 -11.96 -4.85
CA ALA A 17 -8.44 -12.66 -6.05
C ALA A 17 -8.02 -14.13 -6.04
N LYS A 18 -8.81 -14.97 -6.70
CA LYS A 18 -8.47 -16.36 -7.06
C LYS A 18 -8.61 -16.54 -8.55
N PHE A 19 -7.62 -17.18 -9.17
CA PHE A 19 -7.65 -17.45 -10.61
C PHE A 19 -6.85 -18.70 -10.93
N TYR A 20 -7.08 -19.27 -12.12
CA TYR A 20 -6.30 -20.37 -12.65
C TYR A 20 -5.38 -19.88 -13.76
N TYR A 21 -4.16 -20.41 -13.80
CA TYR A 21 -3.22 -20.25 -14.91
C TYR A 21 -2.51 -21.58 -15.13
N GLU A 22 -2.52 -22.10 -16.37
CA GLU A 22 -1.95 -23.41 -16.73
C GLU A 22 -2.39 -24.55 -15.78
N ASP A 23 -3.71 -24.67 -15.57
CA ASP A 23 -4.35 -25.67 -14.68
C ASP A 23 -3.95 -25.59 -13.19
N GLN A 24 -3.19 -24.57 -12.80
CA GLN A 24 -2.79 -24.33 -11.41
C GLN A 24 -3.63 -23.19 -10.80
N GLU A 25 -4.11 -23.38 -9.57
CA GLU A 25 -4.82 -22.35 -8.81
C GLU A 25 -3.84 -21.39 -8.13
N TYR A 26 -4.07 -20.10 -8.32
CA TYR A 26 -3.34 -19.01 -7.68
C TYR A 26 -4.29 -18.17 -6.84
N THR A 27 -3.80 -17.71 -5.70
CA THR A 27 -4.53 -16.82 -4.82
C THR A 27 -3.65 -15.62 -4.46
N ILE A 28 -4.21 -14.42 -4.62
CA ILE A 28 -3.55 -13.16 -4.24
C ILE A 28 -4.14 -12.70 -2.90
N TYR A 29 -3.25 -12.43 -1.95
CA TYR A 29 -3.58 -11.85 -0.65
C TYR A 29 -2.88 -10.50 -0.47
N THR A 30 -3.40 -9.68 0.46
CA THR A 30 -2.76 -8.46 0.98
C THR A 30 -2.82 -8.51 2.51
N PRO A 31 -1.92 -7.84 3.23
CA PRO A 31 -2.10 -7.64 4.67
C PRO A 31 -3.46 -6.99 4.96
N ILE A 32 -4.10 -7.39 6.06
CA ILE A 32 -5.36 -6.81 6.54
C ILE A 32 -5.17 -5.35 6.92
N ASP A 33 -4.03 -5.01 7.52
CA ASP A 33 -3.66 -3.62 7.76
C ASP A 33 -3.17 -2.99 6.45
N PRO A 34 -3.93 -2.05 5.84
CA PRO A 34 -3.59 -1.52 4.53
C PRO A 34 -2.35 -0.65 4.60
N LEU A 35 -1.31 -1.02 3.85
CA LEU A 35 -0.14 -0.17 3.67
C LEU A 35 -0.51 1.04 2.81
N LEU A 36 -0.45 2.23 3.40
CA LEU A 36 -0.78 3.48 2.70
C LEU A 36 0.40 3.92 1.82
N PHE A 37 0.11 4.07 0.52
CA PHE A 37 1.04 4.63 -0.45
C PHE A 37 0.54 5.97 -0.96
N PHE A 38 1.44 6.95 -1.04
CA PHE A 38 1.11 8.26 -1.60
C PHE A 38 1.44 8.29 -3.09
N ALA A 39 0.44 8.65 -3.90
CA ALA A 39 0.60 8.80 -5.33
C ALA A 39 0.12 10.18 -5.80
N GLN A 40 0.83 10.74 -6.77
CA GLN A 40 0.38 11.94 -7.48
C GLN A 40 -0.43 11.54 -8.71
N LYS A 41 -1.62 12.12 -8.85
CA LYS A 41 -2.41 12.02 -10.07
C LYS A 41 -1.87 12.98 -11.12
N HIS A 42 -1.43 12.45 -12.26
CA HIS A 42 -1.02 13.25 -13.41
C HIS A 42 -2.25 13.74 -14.20
N ILE A 43 -2.07 14.78 -15.03
CA ILE A 43 -3.14 15.39 -15.85
C ILE A 43 -3.81 14.35 -16.78
N SER A 44 -3.03 13.36 -17.24
CA SER A 44 -3.51 12.23 -18.05
C SER A 44 -4.38 11.23 -17.28
N GLY A 45 -4.59 11.41 -15.99
CA GLY A 45 -5.32 10.49 -15.12
C GLY A 45 -4.48 9.33 -14.59
N MET A 46 -3.24 9.18 -15.04
CA MET A 46 -2.32 8.16 -14.52
C MET A 46 -1.84 8.53 -13.12
N MET A 47 -1.85 7.54 -12.23
CA MET A 47 -1.27 7.67 -10.89
C MET A 47 0.23 7.35 -10.95
N LYS A 48 1.06 8.20 -10.36
CA LYS A 48 2.50 7.97 -10.18
C LYS A 48 2.78 7.88 -8.69
N LEU A 49 3.37 6.77 -8.25
CA LEU A 49 3.84 6.63 -6.86
C LEU A 49 4.88 7.71 -6.55
N LEU A 50 4.79 8.33 -5.38
CA LEU A 50 5.78 9.28 -4.94
C LEU A 50 7.09 8.57 -4.60
N SER A 51 8.21 9.12 -5.08
CA SER A 51 9.53 8.71 -4.62
C SER A 51 9.75 9.11 -3.15
N PRO A 52 10.71 8.49 -2.45
CA PRO A 52 11.03 8.85 -1.07
C PRO A 52 11.38 10.34 -0.87
N GLU A 53 12.06 10.96 -1.84
CA GLU A 53 12.39 12.39 -1.78
C GLU A 53 11.15 13.29 -1.94
N GLU A 54 10.25 12.94 -2.86
CA GLU A 54 8.98 13.66 -3.05
C GLU A 54 8.10 13.52 -1.79
N PHE A 55 8.06 12.32 -1.20
CA PHE A 55 7.32 12.07 0.02
C PHE A 55 7.81 12.91 1.20
N ARG A 56 9.12 12.94 1.47
CA ARG A 56 9.70 13.74 2.58
C ARG A 56 9.37 15.23 2.52
N LYS A 57 9.20 15.78 1.31
CA LYS A 57 8.81 17.18 1.13
C LYS A 57 7.35 17.43 1.49
N LEU A 58 6.49 16.44 1.30
CA LEU A 58 5.05 16.52 1.53
C LEU A 58 4.66 16.02 2.92
N GLN A 59 5.50 15.21 3.55
CA GLN A 59 5.25 14.59 4.85
C GLN A 59 4.70 15.57 5.91
N PRO A 60 5.27 16.78 6.12
CA PRO A 60 4.74 17.69 7.14
C PRO A 60 3.29 18.12 6.87
N LEU A 61 2.95 18.36 5.60
CA LEU A 61 1.60 18.76 5.18
C LEU A 61 0.61 17.58 5.27
N LEU A 62 1.07 16.38 4.93
CA LEU A 62 0.27 15.16 5.06
C LEU A 62 -0.04 14.87 6.52
N GLU A 63 0.93 15.05 7.41
CA GLU A 63 0.74 14.85 8.85
C GLU A 63 -0.28 15.85 9.43
N GLU A 64 -0.22 17.11 9.03
CA GLU A 64 -1.16 18.14 9.45
C GLU A 64 -2.62 17.86 9.00
N HIS A 65 -2.81 17.28 7.81
CA HIS A 65 -4.15 17.08 7.26
C HIS A 65 -4.74 15.69 7.52
N LEU A 66 -3.93 14.65 7.70
CA LEU A 66 -4.41 13.27 7.83
C LEU A 66 -4.44 12.78 9.28
N PHE A 67 -3.51 13.22 10.13
CA PHE A 67 -3.38 12.68 11.49
C PHE A 67 -3.98 13.59 12.58
N ASN A 68 -4.29 14.85 12.25
CA ASN A 68 -4.91 15.80 13.19
C ASN A 68 -6.41 15.56 13.46
N GLU A 69 -7.08 14.63 12.77
CA GLU A 69 -8.50 14.30 13.02
C GLU A 69 -8.69 13.16 14.05
N THR A 70 -7.62 12.72 14.73
CA THR A 70 -7.65 11.53 15.61
C THR A 70 -7.36 11.83 17.09
N ASP A 71 -7.87 12.95 17.61
CA ASP A 71 -7.99 13.21 19.06
C ASP A 71 -9.41 12.91 19.58
#